data_AF-A0A6P2IJH4-F1
#
_entry.id   AF-A0A6P2IJH4-F1
#
_cell.length_a   1.000
_cell.length_b   1.000
_cell.length_c   1.000
_cell.angle_alpha   90.00
_cell.angle_beta   90.00
_cell.angle_gamma   90.00
#
_symmetry.space_group_name_H-M   'P 1'
#
loop_
_entity.id
_entity.type
_entity.pdbx_description
1 polymer ?
#
loop_
_entity_poly.entity_id
_entity_poly.type
_entity_poly.pdbx_seq_one_letter_code
_entity_poly.pdbx_strand_id
1 'polypeptide(L)'
;MNISVLSYNTLFAGMDGSDDRRFELQIGLIDALRPDVFLMQEAKGLDANGHARLHEWERRLSMRGFLGVAPRTGQNVAIFIRAPLRALSFEVDNTHFHHAMAMLKVEVPGGAAPITFVSTHLCPNGPQIRKRLGPTVSPIRARVGHDGDGVE
;
A
#
# COMPACT_ATOMS: atom_id res chain seq x y z
N MET A 1 4.03 -19.23 8.29
CA MET A 1 4.77 -17.96 8.46
C MET A 1 3.86 -16.97 9.17
N ASN A 2 4.35 -16.21 10.15
CA ASN A 2 3.60 -15.09 10.74
C ASN A 2 3.93 -13.82 9.96
N ILE A 3 2.94 -13.01 9.60
CA ILE A 3 3.13 -11.78 8.81
C ILE A 3 2.86 -10.57 9.70
N SER A 4 3.84 -9.68 9.77
CA SER A 4 3.74 -8.38 10.43
C SER A 4 3.34 -7.29 9.44
N VAL A 5 2.38 -6.46 9.83
CA VAL A 5 1.88 -5.35 9.00
C VAL A 5 2.04 -4.05 9.78
N LEU A 6 2.70 -3.08 9.17
CA LEU A 6 2.76 -1.70 9.66
C LEU A 6 1.88 -0.83 8.77
N SER A 7 1.03 0.01 9.37
CA SER A 7 0.38 1.11 8.66
C SER A 7 0.83 2.43 9.28
N TYR A 8 1.25 3.38 8.45
CA TYR A 8 1.76 4.65 8.93
C TYR A 8 1.52 5.77 7.91
N ASN A 9 0.82 6.81 8.34
CA ASN A 9 0.78 8.09 7.63
C ASN A 9 2.08 8.84 7.91
N THR A 10 2.92 8.96 6.89
CA THR A 10 4.28 9.51 7.02
C THR A 10 4.34 11.02 6.91
N LEU A 11 3.21 11.70 6.66
CA LEU A 11 3.13 13.12 6.32
C LEU A 11 4.06 13.44 5.13
N PHE A 12 3.51 13.34 3.92
CA PHE A 12 4.22 13.61 2.66
C PHE A 12 5.48 12.76 2.47
N ALA A 13 5.40 11.45 2.73
CA ALA A 13 6.54 10.53 2.61
C ALA A 13 7.76 10.95 3.45
N GLY A 14 7.53 11.64 4.56
CA GLY A 14 8.59 12.14 5.43
C GLY A 14 9.26 13.43 4.93
N MET A 15 8.77 14.03 3.84
CA MET A 15 9.36 15.24 3.26
C MET A 15 8.87 16.50 4.00
N ASP A 16 9.83 17.31 4.45
CA ASP A 16 9.58 18.58 5.15
C ASP A 16 10.35 19.73 4.45
N GLY A 17 10.09 19.90 3.15
CA GLY A 17 10.82 20.84 2.31
C GLY A 17 12.26 20.38 2.06
N SER A 18 13.24 21.12 2.59
CA SER A 18 14.67 20.77 2.50
C SER A 18 15.21 20.02 3.72
N ASP A 19 14.40 19.79 4.77
CA ASP A 19 14.78 19.00 5.95
C ASP A 19 14.37 17.52 5.78
N ASP A 20 15.35 16.65 5.55
CA ASP A 20 15.14 15.20 5.41
C ASP A 20 15.16 14.46 6.77
N ARG A 21 15.27 15.16 7.91
CA ARG A 21 15.34 14.51 9.25
C ARG A 21 14.13 13.64 9.57
N ARG A 22 12.92 14.07 9.17
CA ARG A 22 11.70 13.27 9.36
C ARG A 22 11.79 11.97 8.57
N PHE A 23 12.15 12.05 7.29
CA PHE A 23 12.39 10.88 6.45
C PHE A 23 13.40 9.92 7.10
N GLU A 24 14.55 10.41 7.56
CA GLU A 24 15.58 9.57 8.19
C GLU A 24 15.08 8.88 9.48
N LEU A 25 14.38 9.61 10.35
CA LEU A 25 13.80 9.04 11.57
C LEU A 25 12.72 7.98 11.26
N GLN A 26 11.91 8.21 10.24
CA GLN A 26 10.88 7.27 9.83
C GLN A 26 11.48 6.00 9.21
N ILE A 27 12.52 6.14 8.37
CA ILE A 27 13.29 4.99 7.87
C ILE A 27 13.85 4.19 9.03
N GLY A 28 14.50 4.84 10.00
CA GLY A 28 15.07 4.16 11.17
C GLY A 28 14.01 3.41 12.00
N LEU A 29 12.84 4.03 12.22
CA LEU A 29 11.73 3.39 12.92
C LEU A 29 11.20 2.16 12.16
N ILE A 30 10.93 2.31 10.87
CA ILE A 30 10.35 1.23 10.05
C ILE A 30 11.35 0.07 9.92
N ASP A 31 12.64 0.37 9.74
CA ASP A 31 13.67 -0.66 9.69
C ASP A 31 13.83 -1.38 11.05
N ALA A 32 13.75 -0.66 12.17
CA ALA A 32 13.79 -1.28 13.50
C ALA A 32 12.58 -2.20 13.76
N LEU A 33 11.39 -1.82 13.28
CA LEU A 33 10.18 -2.65 13.39
C LEU A 33 10.17 -3.84 12.43
N ARG A 34 10.98 -3.79 11.36
CA ARG A 34 11.14 -4.87 10.38
C ARG A 34 9.82 -5.45 9.83
N PRO A 35 8.81 -4.64 9.43
CA PRO A 35 7.55 -5.21 8.97
C PRO A 35 7.75 -6.02 7.68
N ASP A 36 6.90 -7.03 7.49
CA ASP A 36 6.80 -7.80 6.23
C ASP A 36 6.01 -7.00 5.19
N VAL A 37 5.01 -6.24 5.63
CA VAL A 37 4.18 -5.36 4.81
C VAL A 37 4.08 -3.97 5.45
N PHE A 38 4.33 -2.92 4.67
CA PHE A 38 4.17 -1.54 5.10
C PHE A 38 3.16 -0.79 4.22
N LEU A 39 2.08 -0.33 4.83
CA LEU A 39 1.01 0.47 4.24
C LEU A 39 1.26 1.96 4.55
N MET A 40 1.71 2.70 3.55
CA MET A 40 2.00 4.13 3.67
C MET A 40 0.80 4.97 3.22
N GLN A 41 0.42 5.96 4.04
CA GLN A 41 -0.48 7.04 3.65
C GLN A 41 0.31 8.35 3.51
N GLU A 42 -0.23 9.27 2.71
CA GLU A 42 0.44 10.53 2.32
C GLU A 42 1.79 10.31 1.64
N ALA A 43 1.84 9.36 0.70
CA ALA A 43 3.00 9.06 -0.15
C ALA A 43 3.23 10.14 -1.24
N LYS A 44 3.07 11.41 -0.88
CA LYS A 44 3.15 12.54 -1.79
C LYS A 44 4.53 12.63 -2.42
N GLY A 45 4.60 12.98 -3.71
CA GLY A 45 5.85 13.17 -4.44
C GLY A 45 6.64 11.90 -4.74
N LEU A 46 6.17 10.71 -4.32
CA LEU A 46 6.80 9.45 -4.70
C LEU A 46 6.61 9.11 -6.19
N ASP A 47 5.64 9.74 -6.86
CA ASP A 47 5.39 9.66 -8.31
C ASP A 47 6.25 10.64 -9.12
N ALA A 48 6.94 11.58 -8.47
CA ALA A 48 7.75 12.58 -9.15
C ALA A 48 9.10 12.02 -9.65
N ASN A 49 9.71 12.72 -10.61
CA ASN A 49 11.09 12.48 -11.07
C ASN A 49 11.39 11.01 -11.42
N GLY A 50 10.50 10.37 -12.17
CA GLY A 50 10.66 8.94 -12.52
C GLY A 50 10.67 8.02 -11.30
N HIS A 51 9.93 8.38 -10.24
CA HIS A 51 9.79 7.63 -9.00
C HIS A 51 11.07 7.53 -8.17
N ALA A 52 11.99 8.49 -8.31
CA ALA A 52 13.28 8.49 -7.60
C ALA A 52 13.14 8.32 -6.08
N ARG A 53 12.20 9.03 -5.45
CA ARG A 53 11.97 8.92 -3.99
C ARG A 53 11.33 7.57 -3.61
N LEU A 54 10.46 6.99 -4.45
CA LEU A 54 9.94 5.64 -4.20
C LEU A 54 11.09 4.62 -4.19
N HIS A 55 11.98 4.69 -5.17
CA HIS A 55 13.15 3.81 -5.24
C HIS A 55 14.10 4.01 -4.06
N GLU A 56 14.23 5.24 -3.54
CA GLU A 56 14.99 5.46 -2.32
C GLU A 56 14.37 4.75 -1.11
N TRP A 57 13.05 4.85 -0.93
CA TRP A 57 12.33 4.08 0.09
C TRP A 57 12.55 2.57 -0.07
N GLU A 58 12.47 2.04 -1.29
CA GLU A 58 12.71 0.62 -1.58
C GLU A 58 14.11 0.17 -1.16
N ARG A 59 15.15 0.92 -1.55
CA ARG A 59 16.54 0.60 -1.19
C ARG A 59 16.75 0.66 0.31
N ARG A 60 16.30 1.74 0.95
CA ARG A 60 16.56 2.00 2.38
C ARG A 60 15.86 0.99 3.28
N LEU A 61 14.66 0.53 2.91
CA LEU A 61 13.93 -0.49 3.67
C LEU A 61 14.22 -1.93 3.22
N SER A 62 14.89 -2.11 2.08
CA SER A 62 15.01 -3.41 1.40
C SER A 62 13.65 -4.08 1.19
N MET A 63 12.71 -3.31 0.62
CA MET A 63 11.34 -3.73 0.32
C MET A 63 10.96 -3.30 -1.09
N ARG A 64 10.03 -4.01 -1.74
CA ARG A 64 9.45 -3.61 -3.02
C ARG A 64 8.22 -2.76 -2.79
N GLY A 65 8.15 -1.58 -3.40
CA GLY A 65 7.08 -0.60 -3.29
C GLY A 65 6.12 -0.60 -4.48
N PHE A 66 4.84 -0.37 -4.18
CA PHE A 66 3.74 -0.26 -5.13
C PHE A 66 2.96 1.02 -4.83
N LEU A 67 2.90 1.94 -5.79
CA LEU A 67 2.36 3.28 -5.59
C LEU A 67 0.96 3.43 -6.19
N GLY A 68 -0.01 3.74 -5.34
CA GLY A 68 -1.36 4.15 -5.71
C GLY A 68 -1.45 5.67 -5.84
N VAL A 69 -1.43 6.16 -7.08
CA VAL A 69 -1.47 7.60 -7.37
C VAL A 69 -2.86 8.17 -7.13
N ALA A 70 -2.91 9.34 -6.48
CA ALA A 70 -4.08 10.14 -6.17
C ALA A 70 -4.06 11.47 -6.96
N PRO A 71 -4.44 11.49 -8.26
CA PRO A 71 -4.11 12.59 -9.17
C PRO A 71 -4.64 13.96 -8.75
N ARG A 72 -5.81 13.99 -8.08
CA ARG A 72 -6.45 15.25 -7.67
C ARG A 72 -5.80 15.92 -6.47
N THR A 73 -5.10 15.16 -5.63
CA THR A 73 -4.65 15.65 -4.32
C THR A 73 -3.16 15.49 -4.07
N GLY A 74 -2.51 14.60 -4.83
CA GLY A 74 -1.13 14.16 -4.57
C GLY A 74 -0.98 13.37 -3.27
N GLN A 75 -2.07 13.09 -2.54
CA GLN A 75 -2.07 12.30 -1.32
C GLN A 75 -2.08 10.82 -1.64
N ASN A 76 -1.03 10.38 -2.35
CA ASN A 76 -0.88 9.01 -2.79
C ASN A 76 -0.86 8.05 -1.58
N VAL A 77 -1.07 6.78 -1.86
CA VAL A 77 -0.84 5.68 -0.91
C VAL A 77 0.19 4.73 -1.50
N ALA A 78 0.96 4.05 -0.66
CA ALA A 78 1.89 3.02 -1.13
C ALA A 78 1.79 1.76 -0.27
N ILE A 79 2.13 0.62 -0.88
CA ILE A 79 2.28 -0.67 -0.20
C ILE A 79 3.69 -1.15 -0.48
N PHE A 80 4.44 -1.48 0.57
CA PHE A 80 5.75 -2.11 0.47
C PHE A 80 5.68 -3.54 0.99
N ILE A 81 6.35 -4.47 0.32
CA ILE A 81 6.48 -5.86 0.76
C ILE A 81 7.93 -6.27 0.87
N ARG A 82 8.25 -7.08 1.87
CA ARG A 82 9.57 -7.66 2.08
C ARG A 82 9.62 -9.07 1.48
N ALA A 83 10.78 -9.44 0.90
CA ALA A 83 11.03 -10.84 0.57
C ALA A 83 10.88 -11.72 1.83
N PRO A 84 10.33 -12.94 1.71
CA PRO A 84 10.03 -13.67 0.49
C PRO A 84 8.61 -13.47 -0.08
N LEU A 85 7.85 -12.46 0.38
CA LEU A 85 6.52 -12.16 -0.18
C LEU A 85 6.63 -11.76 -1.65
N ARG A 86 5.70 -12.24 -2.49
CA ARG A 86 5.68 -11.93 -3.92
C ARG A 86 4.35 -11.30 -4.33
N ALA A 87 4.41 -10.16 -5.02
CA ALA A 87 3.23 -9.55 -5.59
C ALA A 87 2.70 -10.39 -6.76
N LEU A 88 1.38 -10.60 -6.77
CA LEU A 88 0.66 -11.29 -7.84
C LEU A 88 -0.12 -10.30 -8.71
N SER A 89 -0.78 -9.32 -8.10
CA SER A 89 -1.47 -8.24 -8.81
C SER A 89 -1.50 -6.96 -7.96
N PHE A 90 -1.53 -5.82 -8.64
CA PHE A 90 -1.64 -4.51 -8.01
C PHE A 90 -2.71 -3.69 -8.72
N GLU A 91 -3.64 -3.14 -7.94
CA GLU A 91 -4.79 -2.38 -8.43
C GLU A 91 -4.94 -1.08 -7.63
N VAL A 92 -5.46 -0.04 -8.28
CA VAL A 92 -5.66 1.28 -7.68
C VAL A 92 -7.05 1.79 -8.02
N ASP A 93 -7.78 2.27 -7.02
CA ASP A 93 -9.03 3.01 -7.20
C ASP A 93 -8.84 4.46 -6.71
N ASN A 94 -8.76 5.38 -7.66
CA ASN A 94 -8.72 6.83 -7.43
C ASN A 94 -9.95 7.55 -8.03
N THR A 95 -10.90 6.77 -8.54
CA THR A 95 -12.18 7.26 -9.08
C THR A 95 -13.20 7.40 -7.96
N HIS A 96 -13.35 6.36 -7.13
CA HIS A 96 -14.32 6.33 -6.05
C HIS A 96 -13.75 6.85 -4.72
N PHE A 97 -12.42 6.89 -4.58
CA PHE A 97 -11.75 7.41 -3.39
C PHE A 97 -11.37 8.88 -3.55
N HIS A 98 -11.53 9.65 -2.47
CA HIS A 98 -11.15 11.07 -2.43
C HIS A 98 -9.66 11.25 -2.75
N HIS A 99 -8.82 10.42 -2.14
CA HIS A 99 -7.38 10.33 -2.41
C HIS A 99 -7.09 9.14 -3.33
N ALA A 100 -6.87 7.95 -2.76
CA ALA A 100 -6.72 6.70 -3.49
C ALA A 100 -6.95 5.51 -2.53
N MET A 101 -7.27 4.36 -3.11
CA MET A 101 -7.13 3.05 -2.50
C MET A 101 -6.17 2.23 -3.37
N ALA A 102 -5.24 1.52 -2.74
CA ALA A 102 -4.34 0.58 -3.39
C ALA A 102 -4.59 -0.82 -2.84
N MET A 103 -4.61 -1.81 -3.73
CA MET A 103 -4.81 -3.22 -3.41
C MET A 103 -3.65 -4.03 -3.97
N LEU A 104 -2.98 -4.80 -3.14
CA LEU A 104 -1.87 -5.65 -3.52
C LEU A 104 -2.17 -7.09 -3.13
N LYS A 105 -2.37 -7.95 -4.12
CA LYS A 105 -2.51 -9.39 -3.91
C LYS A 105 -1.12 -10.00 -3.82
N VAL A 106 -0.85 -10.74 -2.76
CA VAL A 106 0.47 -11.23 -2.38
C VAL A 106 0.44 -12.74 -2.15
N GLU A 107 1.38 -13.45 -2.76
CA GLU A 107 1.71 -14.83 -2.44
C GLU A 107 2.55 -14.86 -1.15
N VAL A 108 2.13 -15.73 -0.23
CA VAL A 108 2.80 -15.96 1.06
C VAL A 108 3.42 -17.35 1.03
N PRO A 109 4.74 -17.49 1.25
CA PRO A 109 5.39 -18.80 1.28
C PRO A 109 4.81 -19.72 2.35
N GLY A 110 4.40 -20.92 1.92
CA GLY A 110 3.72 -21.89 2.78
C GLY A 110 2.30 -21.50 3.20
N GLY A 111 1.73 -20.44 2.61
CA GLY A 111 0.33 -20.05 2.78
C GLY A 111 -0.59 -20.89 1.90
N ALA A 112 -1.79 -21.20 2.41
CA ALA A 112 -2.80 -21.96 1.67
C ALA A 112 -3.44 -21.17 0.50
N ALA A 113 -3.40 -19.84 0.57
CA ALA A 113 -3.94 -18.95 -0.45
C ALA A 113 -3.24 -17.57 -0.41
N PRO A 114 -3.26 -16.80 -1.51
CA PRO A 114 -2.79 -15.41 -1.50
C PRO A 114 -3.58 -14.50 -0.55
N ILE A 115 -2.91 -13.47 -0.02
CA ILE A 115 -3.51 -12.43 0.83
C ILE A 115 -3.58 -11.12 0.05
N THR A 116 -4.70 -10.41 0.13
CA THR A 116 -4.82 -9.05 -0.43
C THR A 116 -4.64 -8.02 0.68
N PHE A 117 -3.63 -7.17 0.55
CA PHE A 117 -3.43 -6.01 1.41
C PHE A 117 -4.06 -4.78 0.77
N VAL A 118 -4.75 -3.96 1.58
CA VAL A 118 -5.42 -2.74 1.12
C VAL A 118 -4.89 -1.55 1.92
N SER A 119 -4.39 -0.53 1.22
CA SER A 119 -4.03 0.76 1.81
C SER A 119 -4.97 1.83 1.27
N THR A 120 -5.52 2.66 2.14
CA THR A 120 -6.37 3.79 1.75
C THR A 120 -6.06 5.00 2.61
N HIS A 121 -6.18 6.18 2.02
CA HIS A 121 -6.19 7.45 2.73
C HIS A 121 -7.58 8.07 2.56
N LEU A 122 -8.38 8.03 3.63
CA LEU A 122 -9.75 8.54 3.59
C LEU A 122 -9.77 10.07 3.69
N CYS A 123 -10.83 10.68 3.16
CA CYS A 123 -11.00 12.13 3.22
C CYS A 123 -11.00 12.64 4.67
N PRO A 124 -10.19 13.66 5.01
CA PRO A 124 -10.23 14.28 6.34
C PRO A 124 -11.55 15.03 6.57
N ASN A 125 -12.18 15.50 5.48
CA ASN A 125 -13.35 16.36 5.54
C ASN A 125 -14.64 15.53 5.64
N GLY A 126 -15.28 15.58 6.80
CA GLY A 126 -16.67 15.16 6.97
C GLY A 126 -16.90 13.64 7.08
N PRO A 127 -17.60 13.17 8.13
CA PRO A 127 -17.90 11.74 8.29
C PRO A 127 -18.77 11.16 7.15
N GLN A 128 -19.58 11.98 6.49
CA GLN A 128 -20.43 11.55 5.37
C GLN A 128 -19.64 11.23 4.09
N ILE A 129 -18.49 11.90 3.87
CA ILE A 129 -17.60 11.55 2.77
C ILE A 129 -16.93 10.21 3.09
N ARG A 130 -16.41 10.03 4.31
CA ARG A 130 -15.82 8.75 4.73
C ARG A 130 -16.78 7.56 4.63
N LYS A 131 -18.05 7.74 5.02
CA LYS A 131 -19.08 6.69 4.90
C LYS A 131 -19.32 6.25 3.45
N ARG A 132 -19.21 7.15 2.46
CA ARG A 132 -19.34 6.82 1.04
C ARG A 132 -18.16 6.01 0.47
N LEU A 133 -17.00 6.06 1.13
CA LEU A 133 -15.80 5.31 0.75
C LEU A 133 -15.80 3.87 1.30
N GLY A 134 -16.54 3.61 2.39
CA GLY A 134 -16.62 2.30 3.05
C GLY A 134 -17.21 1.15 2.20
N PRO A 135 -18.28 1.36 1.39
CA PRO A 135 -18.89 0.31 0.58
C PRO A 135 -17.98 -0.28 -0.51
N THR A 136 -16.96 0.45 -0.98
CA THR A 136 -16.00 -0.04 -1.98
C THR A 136 -14.99 -1.04 -1.38
N VAL A 137 -14.93 -1.15 -0.04
CA VAL A 137 -14.10 -2.12 0.70
C VAL A 137 -14.89 -3.41 1.05
N SER A 138 -16.16 -3.51 0.64
CA SER A 138 -16.96 -4.75 0.76
C SER A 138 -16.24 -5.90 0.05
N PRO A 139 -16.28 -7.14 0.56
CA PRO A 139 -15.24 -8.13 0.32
C PRO A 139 -15.04 -8.30 -1.17
N ILE A 140 -13.84 -7.93 -1.63
CA ILE A 140 -13.26 -8.28 -2.91
C ILE A 140 -13.55 -9.77 -3.07
N ARG A 141 -14.61 -10.11 -3.80
CA ARG A 141 -15.07 -11.50 -3.95
C ARG A 141 -13.94 -12.23 -4.66
N ALA A 142 -13.19 -13.04 -3.91
CA ALA A 142 -12.34 -14.05 -4.49
C ALA A 142 -13.24 -14.93 -5.37
N ARG A 143 -13.12 -14.78 -6.69
CA ARG A 143 -13.59 -15.83 -7.60
C ARG A 143 -12.67 -17.02 -7.35
N VAL A 144 -13.14 -17.95 -6.53
CA VAL A 144 -12.58 -19.30 -6.48
C VAL A 144 -12.99 -19.94 -7.80
N GLY A 145 -12.01 -20.20 -8.67
CA GLY A 145 -12.23 -21.03 -9.85
C GLY A 145 -12.66 -22.41 -9.39
N HIS A 146 -13.85 -22.84 -9.81
CA HIS A 146 -14.28 -24.22 -9.67
C HIS A 146 -13.79 -24.94 -10.92
N ASP A 147 -12.59 -25.53 -10.86
CA ASP A 147 -12.22 -26.57 -11.81
C ASP A 147 -12.91 -27.85 -11.32
N GLY A 148 -13.99 -28.22 -12.00
CA GLY A 148 -14.86 -29.30 -11.59
C GLY A 148 -15.79 -29.75 -12.70
N ASP A 149 -15.23 -30.09 -13.87
CA ASP A 149 -15.83 -31.05 -14.81
C ASP A 149 -14.72 -32.10 -15.02
N GLY A 150 -14.79 -33.30 -14.47
CA GLY A 150 -15.86 -34.26 -14.67
C GLY A 150 -15.32 -35.33 -15.61
N VAL A 151 -14.60 -36.31 -15.06
CA VAL A 151 -14.30 -37.58 -15.72
C VAL A 151 -15.49 -38.50 -15.45
N GLU A 152 -16.33 -38.71 -16.46
CA GLU A 152 -16.89 -40.01 -16.88
C GLU A 152 -17.61 -39.85 -18.23
#